data_AF-A0A947EAT8-F1
#
_entry.id   AF-A0A947EAT8-F1
#
_cell.length_a   1.000
_cell.length_b   1.000
_cell.length_c   1.000
_cell.angle_alpha   90.00
_cell.angle_beta   90.00
_cell.angle_gamma   90.00
#
_symmetry.space_group_name_H-M   'P 1'
#
loop_
_entity.id
_entity.type
_entity.pdbx_description
1 polymer ?
#
loop_
_entity_poly.entity_id
_entity_poly.type
_entity_poly.pdbx_seq_one_letter_code
_entity_poly.pdbx_strand_id
1 'polypeptide(L)' 'MMWGIGGFGSLWMLLIWIAIPTAVIWGLRAPQRDQSQNRAIEILNERFARGEIDRSDYETRRAELTR' A
#
# COMPACT_ATOMS: atom_id res chain seq x y z
N MET A 1 -23.56 41.19 17.58
CA MET A 1 -22.27 40.55 17.24
C MET A 1 -22.35 39.08 17.63
N MET A 2 -22.68 38.18 16.70
CA MET A 2 -22.63 36.71 16.90
C MET A 2 -22.83 36.03 15.53
N TRP A 3 -21.96 36.35 14.58
CA TRP A 3 -21.97 35.78 13.21
C TRP A 3 -20.53 35.36 12.85
N GLY A 4 -19.89 34.61 13.75
CA GLY A 4 -18.48 34.18 13.58
C GLY A 4 -18.25 32.68 13.77
N ILE A 5 -19.23 31.93 14.28
CA ILE A 5 -19.01 30.53 14.70
C ILE A 5 -19.75 29.52 13.80
N GLY A 6 -20.83 29.92 13.12
CA GLY A 6 -21.60 29.03 12.25
C GLY A 6 -20.93 28.69 10.90
N GLY A 7 -20.22 29.65 10.30
CA GLY A 7 -19.56 29.46 8.99
C GLY A 7 -18.26 28.67 9.05
N PHE A 8 -17.54 28.73 10.18
CA PHE A 8 -16.30 27.98 10.36
C PHE A 8 -16.61 26.50 10.58
N GLY A 9 -17.65 26.18 11.37
CA GLY A 9 -18.10 24.80 11.59
C GLY A 9 -18.63 24.14 10.31
N SER A 10 -19.39 24.85 9.50
CA SER A 10 -19.92 24.30 8.23
C SER A 10 -18.80 24.04 7.21
N LEU A 11 -17.81 24.93 7.13
CA LEU A 11 -16.66 24.75 6.24
C LEU A 11 -15.78 23.56 6.68
N TRP A 12 -15.54 23.42 7.99
CA TRP A 12 -14.83 22.28 8.56
C TRP A 12 -15.53 20.94 8.31
N MET A 13 -16.85 20.92 8.43
CA MET A 13 -17.66 19.72 8.18
C MET A 13 -17.61 19.29 6.71
N LEU A 14 -17.63 20.25 5.79
CA LEU A 14 -17.51 20.02 4.34
C LEU A 14 -16.11 19.52 3.96
N LEU A 15 -15.06 20.09 4.57
CA LEU A 15 -13.68 19.63 4.41
C LEU A 15 -13.51 18.17 4.84
N ILE A 16 -14.02 17.79 6.02
CA ILE A 16 -13.94 16.40 6.49
C ILE A 16 -14.72 15.46 5.56
N TRP A 17 -15.91 15.88 5.09
CA TRP A 17 -16.73 15.08 4.19
C TRP A 17 -16.06 14.80 2.84
N ILE A 18 -15.22 15.70 2.34
CA ILE A 18 -14.41 15.49 1.13
C ILE A 18 -13.09 14.78 1.45
N ALA A 19 -12.46 15.10 2.57
CA ALA A 19 -11.16 14.54 2.96
C ALA A 19 -11.23 13.02 3.18
N ILE A 20 -12.27 12.52 3.85
CA ILE A 20 -12.45 11.09 4.11
C ILE A 20 -12.49 10.26 2.81
N PRO A 21 -13.41 10.50 1.85
CA PRO A 21 -13.45 9.73 0.61
C PRO A 21 -12.18 9.92 -0.23
N THR A 22 -11.58 11.11 -0.22
CA THR A 22 -10.30 11.35 -0.93
C THR A 22 -9.18 10.49 -0.34
N ALA A 23 -9.09 10.41 0.99
CA ALA A 23 -8.11 9.57 1.69
C ALA A 23 -8.36 8.07 1.44
N VAL A 24 -9.61 7.63 1.37
CA VAL A 24 -9.95 6.23 1.03
C VAL A 24 -9.54 5.90 -0.40
N ILE A 25 -9.89 6.74 -1.38
CA ILE A 25 -9.54 6.52 -2.79
C ILE A 25 -8.02 6.56 -2.99
N TRP A 26 -7.33 7.47 -2.30
CA TRP A 26 -5.87 7.56 -2.34
C TRP A 26 -5.20 6.38 -1.64
N GLY A 27 -5.74 5.91 -0.51
CA GLY A 27 -5.25 4.74 0.22
C GLY A 27 -5.42 3.43 -0.55
N LEU A 28 -6.49 3.28 -1.32
CA LEU A 28 -6.66 2.13 -2.24
C LEU A 28 -5.74 2.21 -3.46
N ARG A 29 -5.29 3.41 -3.83
CA ARG A 29 -4.26 3.63 -4.87
C ARG A 29 -2.83 3.60 -4.32
N ALA A 30 -2.66 3.53 -3.00
CA ALA A 30 -1.34 3.37 -2.41
C ALA A 30 -0.76 2.05 -2.96
N PRO A 31 0.44 2.07 -3.56
CA PRO A 31 1.04 0.85 -4.05
C PRO A 31 1.20 -0.09 -2.86
N GLN A 32 0.46 -1.22 -2.86
CA GLN A 32 0.69 -2.35 -1.97
C GLN A 32 2.02 -3.06 -2.33
N ARG A 33 3.07 -2.30 -2.63
CA ARG A 33 4.38 -2.80 -3.04
C ARG A 33 4.92 -3.77 -2.00
N ASP A 34 4.79 -3.44 -0.73
CA ASP A 34 5.26 -4.29 0.37
C ASP A 34 4.51 -5.63 0.45
N GLN A 35 3.19 -5.65 0.25
CA GLN A 35 2.44 -6.91 0.28
C GLN A 35 2.73 -7.78 -0.96
N SER A 36 2.92 -7.16 -2.13
CA SER A 36 3.23 -7.88 -3.36
C SER A 36 4.63 -8.49 -3.36
N GLN A 37 5.63 -7.76 -2.84
CA GLN A 37 7.02 -8.20 -2.74
C GLN A 37 7.16 -9.36 -1.75
N ASN A 38 6.49 -9.28 -0.61
CA ASN A 38 6.50 -10.35 0.39
C ASN A 38 5.89 -11.65 -0.16
N ARG A 39 4.77 -11.55 -0.88
CA ARG A 39 4.14 -12.69 -1.57
C ARG A 39 5.03 -13.28 -2.66
N ALA A 40 5.76 -12.44 -3.42
CA ALA A 40 6.69 -12.93 -4.44
C ALA A 40 7.87 -13.71 -3.84
N ILE A 41 8.42 -13.25 -2.71
CA ILE A 41 9.49 -13.94 -1.98
C ILE A 41 9.00 -15.26 -1.40
N GLU A 42 7.79 -15.28 -0.85
CA GLU A 42 7.17 -16.50 -0.30
C GLU A 42 7.01 -17.59 -1.38
N ILE A 43 6.49 -17.23 -2.56
CA ILE A 43 6.36 -18.14 -3.70
C ILE A 43 7.73 -18.65 -4.18
N LEU A 44 8.74 -17.78 -4.21
CA LEU A 44 10.09 -18.15 -4.62
C LEU A 44 10.72 -19.17 -3.65
N ASN A 45 10.55 -18.98 -2.35
CA ASN A 45 11.01 -19.90 -1.31
C ASN A 45 10.33 -21.27 -1.42
N GLU A 46 9.02 -21.29 -1.65
CA GLU A 46 8.26 -22.53 -1.77
C GLU A 46 8.75 -23.39 -2.95
N ARG A 47 9.00 -22.76 -4.10
CA ARG A 47 9.52 -23.47 -5.29
C ARG A 47 10.94 -23.97 -5.12
N PHE A 48 11.79 -23.22 -4.41
CA PHE A 48 13.14 -23.68 -4.05
C PHE A 48 13.07 -24.88 -3.09
N ALA A 49 12.20 -24.86 -2.09
CA ALA A 49 12.00 -25.98 -1.17
C ALA A 49 11.44 -27.23 -1.88
N ARG A 50 10.62 -27.05 -2.92
CA ARG A 50 10.14 -28.13 -3.80
C ARG A 50 11.22 -28.66 -4.76
N GLY A 51 12.36 -27.98 -4.88
CA GLY A 51 13.43 -28.33 -5.82
C GLY A 51 13.08 -28.02 -7.29
N GLU A 52 12.06 -27.19 -7.53
CA GLU A 52 11.68 -26.76 -8.89
C GLU A 52 12.66 -25.73 -9.48
N ILE A 53 13.50 -25.12 -8.63
CA ILE A 53 14.48 -24.10 -8.99
C ILE A 53 15.81 -24.39 -8.30
N ASP A 54 16.91 -24.16 -9.02
CA ASP A 54 18.25 -24.29 -8.46
C ASP A 54 18.64 -23.09 -7.58
N ARG A 55 19.66 -23.28 -6.73
CA ARG A 55 20.16 -22.22 -5.83
C ARG A 55 20.65 -20.99 -6.58
N SER A 56 21.29 -21.17 -7.74
CA SER A 56 21.79 -20.07 -8.58
C SER A 56 20.65 -19.17 -9.10
N ASP A 57 19.55 -19.78 -9.55
CA ASP A 57 18.34 -19.08 -10.00
C ASP A 57 17.62 -18.39 -8.83
N TYR A 58 17.56 -19.05 -7.67
CA TYR A 58 16.98 -18.49 -6.45
C TYR A 58 17.68 -17.21 -6.01
N GLU A 59 19.01 -17.22 -5.94
CA GLU A 59 19.81 -16.09 -5.49
C GLU A 59 19.67 -14.89 -6.44
N THR A 60 19.66 -15.14 -7.75
CA THR A 60 19.47 -14.10 -8.78
C THR A 60 18.10 -13.42 -8.65
N ARG A 61 17.02 -14.21 -8.57
CA ARG A 61 15.64 -13.68 -8.47
C ARG A 61 15.38 -13.01 -7.13
N ARG A 62 15.96 -13.51 -6.05
CA ARG A 62 15.86 -12.90 -4.72
C ARG A 62 16.55 -11.54 -4.68
N ALA A 63 17.73 -11.42 -5.30
CA ALA A 63 18.45 -10.15 -5.40
C ALA A 63 17.67 -9.12 -6.20
N GLU A 64 17.02 -9.53 -7.30
CA GLU A 64 16.15 -8.66 -8.09
C GLU A 64 14.90 -8.22 -7.33
N LEU A 65 14.29 -9.12 -6.56
CA LEU A 65 13.11 -8.82 -5.74
C LEU A 65 13.41 -7.99 -4.49
N THR A 66 14.65 -7.94 -4.01
CA THR A 66 15.04 -7.17 -2.80
C THR A 66 15.65 -5.79 -3.16
N ARG A 67 15.86 -5.51 -4.45
CA ARG A 67 16.42 -4.26 -4.96
C ARG A 67 15.37 -3.15 -5.03
#